data_AF-A0A355EXJ2-F1
#
_entry.id   AF-A0A355EXJ2-F1
#
_cell.length_a   1.000
_cell.length_b   1.000
_cell.length_c   1.000
_cell.angle_alpha   90.00
_cell.angle_beta   90.00
_cell.angle_gamma   90.00
#
_symmetry.space_group_name_H-M   'P 1'
#
loop_
_entity.id
_entity.type
_entity.pdbx_description
1 polymer ?
#
loop_
_entity_poly.entity_id
_entity_poly.type
_entity_poly.pdbx_seq_one_letter_code
_entity_poly.pdbx_strand_id
1 'polypeptide(L)' 'VTDDGGSSGRLRRELGVLPPGDIRSCIAALADDEDLLTRLFQYRFPGGGALDGHSFGNLFLSALTGITGDFHQAILTAED' A
#
# COMPACT_ATOMS: atom_id res chain seq x y z
N VAL A 1 4.83 0.66 15.14
CA VAL A 1 5.99 1.40 14.58
C VAL A 1 5.47 2.17 13.38
N THR A 2 5.59 3.49 13.44
CA THR A 2 5.05 4.46 12.47
C THR A 2 5.70 4.30 11.10
N ASP A 3 4.92 4.33 10.02
CA ASP A 3 5.40 4.24 8.63
C ASP A 3 6.40 5.38 8.38
N ASP A 4 7.69 5.06 8.22
CA ASP A 4 8.85 5.98 8.27
C ASP A 4 8.94 6.98 7.09
N GLY A 5 7.84 7.51 6.56
CA GLY A 5 7.84 8.53 5.50
C GLY A 5 8.54 8.13 4.19
N GLY A 6 9.03 6.89 4.08
CA GLY A 6 9.80 6.39 2.95
C GLY A 6 8.89 6.09 1.77
N SER A 7 8.27 4.90 1.75
CA SER A 7 7.39 4.47 0.65
C SER A 7 6.16 5.38 0.50
N SER A 8 5.37 5.56 1.58
CA SER A 8 4.17 6.42 1.54
C SER A 8 4.49 7.88 1.28
N GLY A 9 5.60 8.40 1.82
CA GLY A 9 6.02 9.77 1.58
C GLY A 9 6.55 9.99 0.16
N ARG A 10 7.23 9.01 -0.45
CA ARG A 10 7.61 9.06 -1.88
C ARG A 10 6.38 9.06 -2.77
N LEU A 11 5.45 8.14 -2.55
CA LEU A 11 4.21 8.05 -3.33
C LEU A 11 3.36 9.33 -3.24
N ARG A 12 3.25 9.93 -2.04
CA ARG A 12 2.59 11.22 -1.88
C ARG A 12 3.26 12.34 -2.68
N ARG A 13 4.60 12.39 -2.69
CA ARG A 13 5.36 13.42 -3.44
C ARG A 13 5.26 13.23 -4.95
N GLU A 14 5.27 11.99 -5.42
CA GLU A 14 5.33 11.65 -6.85
C GLU A 14 3.95 11.59 -7.51
N LEU A 15 2.94 11.09 -6.79
CA LEU A 15 1.61 10.81 -7.34
C LEU A 15 0.50 11.68 -6.73
N GLY A 16 0.80 12.49 -5.71
CA GLY A 16 -0.20 13.33 -5.04
C GLY A 16 -1.25 12.55 -4.25
N VAL A 17 -1.05 11.25 -4.05
CA VAL A 17 -1.98 10.36 -3.34
C VAL A 17 -1.89 10.51 -1.83
N LEU A 18 -2.99 10.24 -1.13
CA LEU A 18 -2.99 10.11 0.34
C LEU A 18 -2.05 8.96 0.75
N PRO A 19 -1.31 9.09 1.86
CA PRO A 19 -0.36 8.08 2.29
C PRO A 19 -1.09 6.76 2.62
N PRO A 20 -0.83 5.65 1.87
CA PRO A 20 -1.62 4.42 1.99
C PRO A 20 -1.17 3.51 3.15
N GLY A 21 -0.06 3.84 3.83
CA GLY A 21 0.62 2.93 4.76
C GLY A 21 -0.20 2.50 5.99
N ASP A 22 -0.95 3.43 6.60
CA ASP A 22 -1.75 3.10 7.79
C ASP A 22 -2.89 2.14 7.45
N ILE A 23 -3.57 2.39 6.33
CA ILE A 23 -4.69 1.55 5.87
C ILE A 23 -4.23 0.21 5.32
N ARG A 24 -3.10 0.17 4.60
CA ARG A 24 -2.45 -1.10 4.25
C ARG A 24 -2.22 -1.96 5.50
N SER A 25 -1.73 -1.34 6.57
CA SER A 25 -1.42 -2.06 7.82
C SER A 25 -2.70 -2.55 8.51
N CYS A 26 -3.79 -1.77 8.45
CA CYS A 26 -5.11 -2.21 8.92
C CYS A 26 -5.66 -3.39 8.10
N ILE A 27 -5.65 -3.30 6.76
CA ILE A 27 -6.14 -4.38 5.87
C ILE A 27 -5.35 -5.66 6.12
N ALA A 28 -4.02 -5.58 6.20
CA ALA A 28 -3.17 -6.73 6.47
C ALA A 28 -3.37 -7.34 7.86
N ALA A 29 -3.84 -6.57 8.85
CA ALA A 29 -4.14 -7.05 10.19
C ALA A 29 -5.55 -7.67 10.31
N LEU A 30 -6.45 -7.34 9.38
CA LEU A 30 -7.81 -7.90 9.31
C LEU A 30 -7.88 -9.14 8.42
N ALA A 31 -6.95 -9.28 7.47
CA ALA A 31 -6.83 -10.46 6.63
C ALA A 31 -6.22 -11.64 7.40
N ASP A 32 -6.65 -12.86 7.07
CA ASP A 32 -6.10 -14.07 7.69
C ASP A 32 -4.60 -14.17 7.36
N ASP A 33 -3.77 -14.42 8.37
CA ASP A 33 -2.29 -14.28 8.30
C ASP A 33 -1.65 -15.33 7.37
N GLU A 34 -2.40 -16.38 7.02
CA GLU A 34 -1.97 -17.44 6.10
C GLU A 34 -2.23 -17.14 4.62
N ASP A 35 -3.05 -16.13 4.30
CA ASP A 35 -3.42 -15.83 2.94
C ASP A 35 -2.27 -15.18 2.15
N LEU A 36 -2.08 -15.68 0.92
CA LEU A 36 -1.08 -15.15 -0.02
C LEU A 36 -1.22 -13.63 -0.21
N LEU A 37 -2.45 -13.11 -0.17
CA LEU A 37 -2.75 -11.69 -0.31
C LEU A 37 -2.18 -10.87 0.87
N THR A 38 -2.32 -11.36 2.09
CA THR A 38 -1.75 -10.74 3.30
C THR A 38 -0.24 -10.61 3.17
N ARG A 39 0.42 -11.70 2.74
CA ARG A 39 1.88 -11.72 2.51
C ARG A 39 2.30 -10.76 1.40
N LEU A 40 1.51 -10.63 0.33
CA LEU A 40 1.75 -9.65 -0.72
C LEU A 40 1.63 -8.21 -0.21
N PHE A 41 0.59 -7.90 0.57
CA PHE A 41 0.39 -6.55 1.13
C PHE A 41 1.53 -6.13 2.06
N GLN A 42 2.06 -7.08 2.85
CA GLN A 42 3.19 -6.84 3.73
C GLN A 42 4.56 -6.82 3.01
N TYR A 43 4.63 -7.30 1.77
CA TYR A 43 5.89 -7.41 1.03
C TYR A 43 6.55 -6.05 0.82
N ARG A 44 7.85 -6.00 1.12
CA ARG A 44 8.72 -4.85 0.86
C ARG A 44 9.79 -5.26 -0.14
N PHE A 45 9.88 -4.51 -1.24
CA PHE A 45 10.89 -4.74 -2.27
C PHE A 45 12.29 -4.48 -1.68
N PRO A 46 13.19 -5.48 -1.71
CA PRO A 46 14.58 -5.29 -1.32
C PRO A 46 15.40 -4.76 -2.51
N GLY A 47 16.51 -4.07 -2.25
CA GLY A 47 17.54 -3.81 -3.26
C GLY A 47 18.12 -2.40 -3.20
N GLY A 48 18.36 -1.80 -4.37
CA GLY A 48 18.82 -0.40 -4.50
C GLY A 48 18.31 0.28 -5.77
N GLY A 49 17.28 -0.29 -6.40
CA GLY A 49 16.64 0.25 -7.60
C GLY A 49 15.44 1.14 -7.27
N ALA A 50 14.66 1.52 -8.28
CA ALA A 50 13.51 2.42 -8.13
C ALA A 50 12.45 1.91 -7.13
N LEU A 51 12.30 0.59 -7.00
CA LEU A 51 11.36 -0.02 -6.06
C LEU A 51 11.94 -0.22 -4.66
N ASP A 52 13.21 0.06 -4.42
CA ASP A 52 13.83 -0.25 -3.14
C ASP A 52 13.11 0.38 -1.94
N GLY A 53 12.79 -0.46 -0.96
CA GLY A 53 12.04 -0.09 0.22
C GLY A 53 10.57 0.26 -0.03
N HIS A 54 10.03 0.16 -1.25
CA HIS A 54 8.59 0.27 -1.46
C HIS A 54 7.86 -0.94 -0.89
N SER A 55 6.67 -0.70 -0.36
CA SER A 55 5.73 -1.75 0.02
C SER A 55 4.82 -2.03 -1.17
N PHE A 56 4.64 -3.31 -1.53
CA PHE A 56 3.71 -3.70 -2.58
C PHE A 56 2.29 -3.25 -2.25
N GLY A 57 1.81 -3.43 -1.02
CA GLY A 57 0.49 -2.96 -0.61
C GLY A 57 0.30 -1.44 -0.80
N ASN A 58 1.33 -0.63 -0.61
CA ASN A 58 1.25 0.80 -0.90
C ASN A 58 1.14 1.09 -2.40
N LEU A 59 1.91 0.36 -3.23
CA LEU A 59 1.85 0.51 -4.68
C LEU A 59 0.48 0.07 -5.21
N PHE A 60 -0.03 -1.06 -4.71
CA PHE A 60 -1.35 -1.58 -5.02
C PHE A 60 -2.44 -0.56 -4.69
N LEU A 61 -2.50 -0.06 -3.45
CA LEU A 61 -3.49 0.94 -3.04
C LEU A 61 -3.38 2.24 -3.83
N SER A 62 -2.16 2.68 -4.15
CA SER A 62 -1.95 3.88 -4.97
C SER A 62 -2.47 3.71 -6.39
N ALA A 63 -2.20 2.55 -7.01
CA ALA A 63 -2.71 2.21 -8.33
C ALA A 63 -4.23 2.07 -8.33
N LEU A 64 -4.78 1.38 -7.33
CA LEU A 64 -6.21 1.19 -7.17
C LEU A 64 -6.94 2.52 -7.00
N THR A 65 -6.40 3.42 -6.18
CA THR A 65 -6.89 4.81 -6.03
C THR A 65 -6.86 5.57 -7.35
N GLY A 66 -5.81 5.38 -8.16
CA GLY A 66 -5.73 5.98 -9.50
C GLY A 66 -6.79 5.47 -10.46
N ILE A 67 -7.19 4.19 -10.35
CA ILE A 67 -8.22 3.57 -11.18
C ILE A 67 -9.62 3.96 -10.71
N THR A 68 -9.89 3.92 -9.40
CA THR A 68 -11.20 4.27 -8.83
C THR A 68 -11.44 5.77 -8.79
N GLY A 69 -10.38 6.58 -8.90
CA GLY A 69 -10.42 8.04 -8.77
C GLY A 69 -10.66 8.52 -7.33
N ASP A 70 -10.86 7.60 -6.39
CA ASP A 70 -11.12 7.88 -4.99
C ASP A 70 -10.56 6.78 -4.09
N PHE A 71 -9.89 7.22 -3.03
CA PHE A 71 -9.20 6.34 -2.09
C PHE A 71 -10.17 5.52 -1.24
N HIS A 72 -11.34 6.08 -0.91
CA HIS A 72 -12.36 5.34 -0.16
C HIS A 72 -12.98 4.24 -1.02
N GLN A 73 -13.30 4.53 -2.29
CA GLN A 73 -13.76 3.52 -3.24
C GLN A 73 -12.71 2.42 -3.49
N ALA A 74 -11.43 2.76 -3.48
CA ALA A 74 -10.35 1.78 -3.62
C ALA A 74 -10.35 0.75 -2.48
N ILE A 75 -10.59 1.17 -1.24
CA ILE A 75 -10.62 0.25 -0.09
C ILE A 75 -11.81 -0.69 -0.20
N LEU A 76 -13.01 -0.17 -0.48
CA LEU A 76 -14.21 -1.00 -0.65
C LEU A 76 -14.01 -2.05 -1.75
N THR A 77 -13.40 -1.67 -2.87
CA THR A 77 -13.12 -2.58 -3.99
C THR A 77 -12.07 -3.63 -3.65
N ALA A 78 -11.18 -3.37 -2.68
CA ALA A 78 -10.16 -4.32 -2.24
C ALA A 78 -10.69 -5.34 -1.20
N GLU A 79 -11.85 -5.08 -0.61
CA GLU A 79 -12.51 -5.94 0.37
C GLU A 79 -13.53 -6.91 -0.26
N ASP A 80 -14.00 -6.63 -1.49
CA ASP A 80 -14.88 -7.48 -2.31
C ASP A 80 -14.10 -8.58 -3.08
#